data_AF-A0A8I1WV98-F1
#
_entry.id   AF-A0A8I1WV98-F1
#
_cell.length_a   1.000
_cell.length_b   1.000
_cell.length_c   1.000
_cell.angle_alpha   90.00
_cell.angle_beta   90.00
_cell.angle_gamma   90.00
#
_symmetry.space_group_name_H-M   'P 1'
#
loop_
_entity.id
_entity.type
_entity.pdbx_description
1 polymer ?
#
loop_
_entity_poly.entity_id
_entity_poly.type
_entity_poly.pdbx_seq_one_letter_code
_entity_poly.pdbx_strand_id
1 'polypeptide(L)'
;MAGFVAKYEDDLHAVEYLPGRWYSCNALDKFSCMEIAQSLADDEGPGTEIGNAFDDMPQDPVQINVTAGYRAIDWQKIAMMGAAVLFVAALERG
;
A
#
# COMPACT_ATOMS: atom_id res chain seq x y z
N MET A 1 36.34 2.79 2.18
CA MET A 1 35.38 1.98 1.40
C MET A 1 34.39 2.96 0.81
N ALA A 2 34.14 2.93 -0.51
CA ALA A 2 33.08 3.76 -1.08
C ALA A 2 31.75 3.21 -0.56
N GLY A 3 31.13 3.89 0.39
CA GLY A 3 29.85 3.49 0.96
C GLY A 3 28.77 3.56 -0.09
N PHE A 4 27.88 2.57 -0.10
CA PHE A 4 26.65 2.65 -0.87
C PHE A 4 25.83 3.84 -0.35
N VAL A 5 25.28 4.63 -1.27
CA VAL A 5 24.41 5.77 -0.91
C VAL A 5 22.98 5.28 -0.98
N ALA A 6 22.30 5.25 0.16
CA ALA A 6 20.90 4.86 0.22
C ALA A 6 20.06 5.69 -0.77
N LYS A 7 19.13 5.04 -1.47
CA LYS A 7 18.27 5.67 -2.47
C LYS A 7 16.82 5.59 -2.03
N TYR A 8 16.19 6.74 -1.88
CA TYR A 8 14.75 6.83 -1.62
C TYR A 8 13.96 6.69 -2.91
N GLU A 9 12.91 5.88 -2.91
CA GLU A 9 11.89 5.85 -3.97
C GLU A 9 10.56 6.46 -3.53
N ASP A 10 10.17 7.52 -4.24
CA ASP A 10 8.98 8.32 -3.92
C ASP A 10 7.69 7.54 -4.20
N ASP A 11 7.64 6.73 -5.26
CA ASP A 11 6.46 5.95 -5.64
C ASP A 11 6.13 4.81 -4.65
N LEU A 12 7.16 4.26 -4.00
CA LEU A 12 7.03 3.13 -3.08
C LEU A 12 7.06 3.54 -1.60
N HIS A 13 7.38 4.80 -1.32
CA HIS A 13 7.62 5.29 0.03
C HIS A 13 8.59 4.36 0.80
N ALA A 14 9.73 4.07 0.17
CA ALA A 14 10.71 3.11 0.65
C ALA A 14 12.14 3.53 0.27
N VAL A 15 13.14 3.01 0.99
CA VAL A 15 14.56 3.27 0.75
C VAL A 15 15.28 1.97 0.44
N GLU A 16 15.99 1.92 -0.69
CA GLU A 16 17.01 0.92 -0.94
C GLU A 16 18.28 1.34 -0.20
N TYR A 17 18.60 0.65 0.89
CA TYR A 17 19.70 1.02 1.79
C TYR A 17 20.98 0.22 1.56
N LEU A 18 20.86 -0.92 0.87
CA LEU A 18 21.93 -1.73 0.29
C LEU A 18 21.40 -2.36 -1.01
N PRO A 19 22.25 -2.81 -1.95
CA PRO A 19 21.80 -3.45 -3.18
C PRO A 19 20.80 -4.59 -2.89
N GLY A 20 19.59 -4.47 -3.41
CA GLY A 20 18.51 -5.45 -3.24
C GLY A 20 17.83 -5.47 -1.87
N ARG A 21 18.24 -4.61 -0.92
CA ARG A 21 17.65 -4.52 0.43
C ARG A 21 16.85 -3.23 0.60
N TRP A 22 15.59 -3.39 0.97
CA TRP A 22 14.60 -2.32 1.02
C TRP A 22 14.05 -2.12 2.43
N TYR A 23 13.87 -0.86 2.81
CA TYR A 23 13.25 -0.43 4.06
C TYR A 23 12.01 0.42 3.75
N SER A 24 10.83 0.00 4.18
CA SER A 24 9.58 0.74 3.98
C SER A 24 9.44 1.88 4.99
N CYS A 25 9.18 3.11 4.54
CA CYS A 25 9.10 4.29 5.39
C CYS A 25 7.79 4.39 6.19
N ASN A 26 6.73 3.66 5.81
CA ASN A 26 5.43 3.63 6.48
C ASN A 26 4.81 5.02 6.75
N ALA A 27 4.87 5.52 7.99
CA ALA A 27 4.33 6.82 8.39
C ALA A 27 5.43 7.86 8.66
N LEU A 28 6.70 7.50 8.42
CA LEU A 28 7.85 8.37 8.63
C LEU A 28 7.97 9.36 7.47
N ASP A 29 8.43 10.58 7.77
CA ASP A 29 8.82 11.51 6.71
C ASP A 29 10.09 11.01 5.98
N LYS A 30 10.31 11.54 4.78
CA LYS A 30 11.42 11.16 3.90
C LYS A 30 12.80 11.26 4.56
N PHE A 31 13.03 12.29 5.38
CA PHE A 31 14.33 12.51 6.02
C PHE A 31 14.55 11.50 7.14
N SER A 32 13.56 11.32 8.01
CA SER A 32 13.60 10.34 9.09
C SER A 32 13.77 8.91 8.58
N CYS A 33 13.12 8.57 7.47
CA CYS A 33 13.27 7.26 6.85
C CYS A 33 14.68 7.01 6.31
N MET A 34 15.27 8.02 5.66
CA MET A 34 16.64 7.94 5.13
C MET A 34 17.69 7.79 6.22
N GLU A 35 17.52 8.45 7.36
CA GLU A 35 18.44 8.34 8.51
C GLU A 35 18.45 6.93 9.10
N ILE A 36 17.27 6.34 9.29
CA ILE A 36 17.13 4.96 9.79
C ILE A 36 17.70 3.96 8.78
N ALA A 37 17.41 4.14 7.49
CA ALA A 37 17.93 3.32 6.42
C ALA A 37 19.47 3.36 6.37
N GLN A 38 20.09 4.53 6.57
CA GLN A 38 21.54 4.64 6.62
C GLN A 38 22.13 3.92 7.84
N SER A 39 21.49 4.02 9.01
CA SER A 39 21.92 3.26 10.20
C SER A 39 21.87 1.76 9.97
N LEU A 40 20.82 1.26 9.29
CA LEU A 40 20.70 -0.16 8.92
C LEU A 40 21.81 -0.58 7.95
N ALA A 41 22.16 0.26 6.97
CA ALA A 41 23.24 0.01 6.02
C ALA A 41 24.61 -0.08 6.73
N ASP A 42 24.85 0.82 7.68
CA ASP A 42 26.09 0.88 8.45
C ASP A 42 26.23 -0.33 9.40
N ASP A 43 25.13 -0.79 10.00
CA ASP A 43 25.09 -1.95 10.91
C ASP A 43 25.22 -3.28 10.16
N GLU A 44 24.53 -3.44 9.03
CA GLU A 44 24.52 -4.70 8.27
C GLU A 44 25.76 -4.87 7.37
N GLY A 45 26.35 -3.76 6.92
CA GLY A 45 27.47 -3.76 5.99
C GLY A 45 27.12 -4.34 4.60
N PRO A 46 28.09 -4.37 3.66
CA PRO A 46 27.87 -4.80 2.28
C PRO A 46 27.71 -6.33 2.13
N GLY A 47 27.13 -7.00 3.12
CA GLY A 47 26.91 -8.44 3.13
C GLY A 47 26.14 -8.93 1.91
N THR A 48 26.18 -10.24 1.67
CA THR A 48 25.60 -10.90 0.50
C THR A 48 24.18 -10.42 0.23
N GLU A 49 23.92 -10.03 -1.01
CA GLU A 49 22.60 -9.62 -1.49
C GLU A 49 21.58 -10.68 -1.09
N ILE A 50 20.51 -10.25 -0.40
CA ILE A 50 19.41 -11.16 -0.07
C ILE A 50 18.59 -11.20 -1.36
N GLY A 51 18.67 -12.33 -2.07
CA GLY A 51 17.87 -12.55 -3.28
C GLY A 51 16.41 -12.21 -2.99
N ASN A 52 15.79 -11.47 -3.91
CA ASN A 52 14.45 -10.98 -3.71
C ASN A 52 13.53 -12.19 -3.50
N ALA A 53 12.75 -12.22 -2.42
CA ALA A 53 11.87 -13.35 -2.10
C ALA A 53 10.83 -13.62 -3.21
N PHE A 54 10.70 -12.70 -4.16
CA PHE A 54 9.79 -12.75 -5.30
C PHE A 54 10.45 -13.04 -6.65
N ASP A 55 11.77 -13.28 -6.72
CA ASP A 55 12.46 -13.59 -8.00
C ASP A 55 12.01 -14.92 -8.60
N ASP A 56 11.64 -15.89 -7.75
CA ASP A 56 11.16 -17.21 -8.16
C ASP A 56 9.63 -17.30 -8.24
N MET A 57 8.92 -16.24 -7.86
CA MET A 57 7.47 -16.22 -7.88
C MET A 57 6.97 -15.62 -9.20
N PRO A 58 6.05 -16.28 -9.93
CA PRO A 58 5.37 -15.63 -11.03
C PRO A 58 4.72 -14.36 -10.47
N GLN A 59 5.17 -13.21 -10.98
CA GLN A 59 4.61 -11.90 -10.70
C GLN A 59 3.23 -11.84 -11.36
N ASP A 60 2.28 -12.65 -10.87
CA ASP A 60 0.88 -12.39 -11.11
C ASP A 60 0.64 -11.00 -10.53
N PRO A 61 0.13 -10.04 -11.33
CA PRO A 61 -0.16 -8.72 -10.82
C PRO A 61 -1.06 -8.93 -9.62
N VAL A 62 -0.62 -8.46 -8.44
CA VAL A 62 -1.38 -8.56 -7.20
C VAL A 62 -2.71 -7.85 -7.45
N GLN A 63 -3.70 -8.62 -7.90
CA GLN A 63 -5.06 -8.16 -8.03
C GLN A 63 -5.57 -8.18 -6.60
N ILE A 64 -5.34 -7.07 -5.89
CA ILE A 64 -6.14 -6.74 -4.74
C ILE A 64 -7.54 -6.55 -5.30
N ASN A 65 -8.27 -7.66 -5.42
CA ASN A 65 -9.64 -7.68 -5.85
C ASN A 65 -10.45 -7.10 -4.69
N VAL A 66 -10.44 -5.77 -4.58
CA VAL A 66 -11.17 -5.02 -3.55
C VAL A 66 -12.65 -5.39 -3.60
N THR A 67 -13.16 -5.76 -4.77
CA THR A 67 -14.50 -6.30 -5.00
C THR A 67 -14.79 -7.67 -4.35
N ALA A 68 -13.78 -8.45 -3.97
CA ALA A 68 -13.96 -9.71 -3.24
C ALA A 68 -14.06 -9.52 -1.71
N GLY A 69 -13.49 -8.43 -1.17
CA GLY A 69 -13.46 -8.15 0.27
C GLY A 69 -14.65 -7.33 0.80
N TYR A 70 -15.28 -6.53 -0.06
CA TYR A 70 -16.43 -5.72 0.31
C TYR A 70 -17.69 -6.29 -0.35
N ARG A 71 -18.74 -6.54 0.44
CA ARG A 71 -20.08 -6.79 -0.12
C ARG A 71 -20.42 -5.63 -1.05
N ALA A 72 -20.65 -5.93 -2.32
CA ALA A 72 -21.10 -4.92 -3.28
C ALA A 72 -22.34 -4.20 -2.72
N ILE A 73 -22.27 -2.88 -2.63
CA ILE A 73 -23.39 -2.07 -2.18
C ILE A 73 -24.50 -2.20 -3.23
N ASP A 74 -25.63 -2.76 -2.82
CA ASP A 74 -26.79 -2.96 -3.68
C ASP A 74 -27.57 -1.63 -3.80
N TRP A 75 -27.15 -0.81 -4.76
CA TRP A 75 -27.77 0.48 -5.05
C TRP A 75 -29.26 0.37 -5.45
N GLN A 76 -29.69 -0.77 -6.02
CA GLN A 76 -31.08 -0.99 -6.39
C GLN A 76 -31.96 -1.11 -5.14
N LYS A 77 -31.50 -1.83 -4.11
CA LYS A 77 -32.23 -1.91 -2.82
C LYS A 77 -32.34 -0.57 -2.13
N ILE A 78 -31.27 0.24 -2.14
CA ILE A 78 -31.28 1.59 -1.56
C ILE A 78 -32.29 2.48 -2.30
N ALA A 79 -32.29 2.46 -3.63
CA ALA A 79 -33.23 3.22 -4.44
C ALA A 79 -34.70 2.81 -4.18
N MET A 80 -34.98 1.51 -4.07
CA MET A 80 -36.32 1.01 -3.74
C MET A 80 -36.79 1.45 -2.35
N MET A 81 -35.92 1.38 -1.35
CA MET A 81 -36.24 1.87 0.00
C MET A 81 -36.52 3.37 0.01
N GLY A 82 -35.71 4.17 -0.70
CA GLY A 82 -35.95 5.61 -0.85
C GLY A 82 -37.27 5.92 -1.55
N ALA A 83 -37.58 5.21 -2.63
CA ALA A 83 -38.84 5.37 -3.34
C ALA A 83 -40.05 5.01 -2.47
N ALA A 84 -39.98 3.91 -1.70
CA ALA A 84 -41.05 3.50 -0.79
C ALA A 84 -41.32 4.55 0.30
N VAL A 85 -40.26 5.10 0.91
CA VAL A 85 -40.38 6.16 1.92
C VAL A 85 -41.02 7.41 1.31
N LEU A 86 -40.58 7.82 0.11
CA LEU A 86 -41.15 8.97 -0.60
C LEU A 86 -42.63 8.74 -0.96
N PHE A 87 -42.99 7.52 -1.33
CA PHE A 87 -44.37 7.16 -1.68
C PHE A 87 -45.30 7.21 -0.46
N VAL A 88 -44.86 6.69 0.69
CA VAL A 88 -45.61 6.79 1.96
C VAL A 88 -45.74 8.24 2.39
N ALA A 89 -44.65 9.01 2.36
CA ALA A 89 -44.68 10.42 2.70
C ALA A 89 -45.59 11.25 1.78
N ALA A 90 -45.73 10.86 0.50
CA ALA A 90 -46.65 11.49 -0.43
C ALA A 90 -48.11 11.14 -0.12
N LEU A 91 -48.41 9.90 0.28
CA LEU A 91 -49.75 9.46 0.68
C LEU A 91 -50.23 10.10 1.99
N GLU A 92 -49.34 10.31 2.96
CA GLU A 92 -49.70 11.00 4.22
C GLU A 92 -49.92 12.52 4.05
N ARG A 93 -49.42 13.10 2.95
CA ARG A 93 -49.59 14.52 2.61
C ARG A 93 -50.79 14.82 1.70
N GLY A 94 -51.47 13.79 1.19
CA GLY A 94 -52.62 13.90 0.28
C GLY A 94 -53.95 13.75 1.01
#